data_AF-A0A379AAM4-F1
#
_entry.id   AF-A0A379AAM4-F1
#
_cell.length_a   1.000
_cell.length_b   1.000
_cell.length_c   1.000
_cell.angle_alpha   90.00
_cell.angle_beta   90.00
_cell.angle_gamma   90.00
#
_symmetry.space_group_name_H-M   'P 1'
#
loop_
_entity.id
_entity.type
_entity.pdbx_description
1 polymer ?
#
loop_
_entity_poly.entity_id
_entity_poly.type
_entity_poly.pdbx_seq_one_letter_code
_entity_poly.pdbx_strand_id
1 'polypeptide(L)'
;MPAVAGCSSITLAHCATPIRASTSCWGPDVGFDSINDQPLAEPLARLLGAQNLNNALPKTILYCLNPRDNEVLATMAGNFQGEGQAGKMQFGSAWWFNDQLDGMQRQMTQLAQIGLLSRFVGMLTDSRSFLSYTRHEYFRRLLCQMIGRWVEQGEAPADEALLGQMVQNICFNNARDYFGIELGA
;
A
#
# COMPACT_ATOMS: atom_id res chain seq x y z
N MET A 1 -38.01 0.34 6.56
CA MET A 1 -37.17 -0.68 5.91
C MET A 1 -35.73 -0.32 6.23
N PRO A 2 -34.96 -1.13 6.98
CA PRO A 2 -33.57 -0.79 7.25
C PRO A 2 -32.73 -1.09 5.99
N ALA A 3 -31.87 -0.15 5.64
CA ALA A 3 -30.94 -0.27 4.53
C ALA A 3 -29.95 -1.41 4.82
N VAL A 4 -29.84 -2.34 3.88
CA VAL A 4 -28.80 -3.39 3.88
C VAL A 4 -27.45 -2.69 3.79
N ALA A 5 -26.57 -2.94 4.76
CA ALA A 5 -25.19 -2.47 4.75
C ALA A 5 -24.52 -2.92 3.46
N GLY A 6 -24.19 -1.96 2.60
CA GLY A 6 -23.48 -2.22 1.36
C GLY A 6 -22.13 -2.86 1.68
N CYS A 7 -21.92 -4.06 1.16
CA CYS A 7 -20.60 -4.67 1.05
C CYS A 7 -19.72 -3.64 0.32
N SER A 8 -18.87 -2.91 1.05
CA SER A 8 -17.93 -1.99 0.42
C SER A 8 -16.90 -2.86 -0.27
N SER A 9 -17.06 -3.06 -1.57
CA SER A 9 -16.07 -3.75 -2.40
C SER A 9 -14.73 -3.05 -2.22
N ILE A 10 -13.70 -3.81 -1.89
CA ILE A 10 -12.32 -3.36 -1.83
C ILE A 10 -11.60 -4.08 -2.95
N THR A 11 -10.95 -3.31 -3.82
CA THR A 11 -10.18 -3.88 -4.93
C THR A 11 -8.70 -3.74 -4.64
N LEU A 12 -8.00 -4.86 -4.54
CA LEU A 12 -6.54 -4.88 -4.62
C LEU A 12 -6.16 -4.87 -6.10
N ALA A 13 -5.63 -3.75 -6.59
CA ALA A 13 -5.23 -3.62 -7.98
C ALA A 13 -3.71 -3.79 -8.10
N HIS A 14 -3.29 -5.01 -8.47
CA HIS A 14 -1.92 -5.27 -8.90
C HIS A 14 -1.70 -4.62 -10.26
N CYS A 15 -0.94 -3.53 -10.29
CA CYS A 15 -0.68 -2.79 -11.54
C CYS A 15 0.55 -3.31 -12.31
N ALA A 16 1.19 -4.37 -11.82
CA ALA A 16 2.42 -4.90 -12.40
C ALA A 16 2.39 -6.42 -12.46
N THR A 17 2.11 -6.95 -13.65
CA THR A 17 2.27 -8.37 -13.94
C THR A 17 3.76 -8.68 -14.04
N PRO A 18 4.31 -9.63 -13.27
CA PRO A 18 5.72 -9.99 -13.40
C PRO A 18 6.02 -10.62 -14.76
N ILE A 19 7.26 -10.53 -15.22
CA ILE A 19 7.72 -11.21 -16.44
C ILE A 19 8.25 -12.59 -16.06
N ARG A 20 7.76 -13.63 -16.73
CA ARG A 20 8.26 -14.99 -16.55
C ARG A 20 9.40 -15.31 -17.51
N ALA A 21 10.51 -15.79 -16.98
CA ALA A 21 11.51 -16.49 -17.79
C ALA A 21 10.98 -17.88 -18.20
N SER A 22 11.09 -18.22 -19.49
CA SER A 22 10.58 -19.47 -20.05
C SER A 22 11.11 -20.69 -19.29
N THR A 23 10.20 -21.48 -18.71
CA THR A 23 10.52 -22.74 -18.04
C THR A 23 9.49 -23.80 -18.43
N SER A 24 9.86 -24.67 -19.37
CA SER A 24 8.97 -25.71 -19.90
C SER A 24 8.65 -26.83 -18.90
N CYS A 25 9.38 -26.91 -17.79
CA CYS A 25 9.34 -28.07 -16.88
C CYS A 25 8.75 -27.80 -15.48
N TRP A 26 8.61 -26.56 -15.01
CA TRP A 26 8.30 -26.28 -13.59
C TRP A 26 6.98 -25.53 -13.31
N GLY A 27 6.26 -25.05 -14.32
CA GLY A 27 4.95 -24.39 -14.16
C GLY A 27 4.98 -23.06 -13.38
N PRO A 28 3.80 -22.56 -12.93
CA PRO A 28 3.53 -21.61 -11.86
C PRO A 28 4.58 -21.23 -10.80
N ASP A 29 4.79 -19.97 -10.40
CA ASP A 29 5.18 -19.59 -9.02
C ASP A 29 6.40 -20.30 -8.39
N VAL A 30 7.41 -20.60 -9.21
CA VAL A 30 8.64 -21.33 -8.84
C VAL A 30 9.89 -20.44 -8.81
N GLY A 31 9.72 -19.12 -8.79
CA GLY A 31 10.83 -18.16 -8.65
C GLY A 31 11.53 -17.75 -9.95
N PHE A 32 10.91 -18.01 -11.10
CA PHE A 32 11.38 -17.56 -12.42
C PHE A 32 10.66 -16.30 -12.93
N ASP A 33 10.00 -15.58 -12.03
CA ASP A 33 9.26 -14.36 -12.32
C ASP A 33 10.11 -13.14 -11.90
N SER A 34 10.06 -12.04 -12.65
CA SER A 34 10.88 -10.84 -12.43
C SER A 34 10.10 -9.55 -12.69
N ILE A 35 10.75 -8.41 -12.45
CA ILE A 35 10.15 -7.07 -12.58
C ILE A 35 9.86 -6.74 -14.05
N ASN A 36 8.62 -6.33 -14.34
CA ASN A 36 8.20 -5.79 -15.63
C ASN A 36 8.43 -4.27 -15.69
N ASP A 37 8.73 -3.75 -16.88
CA ASP A 37 9.04 -2.35 -17.14
C ASP A 37 8.14 -1.71 -18.22
N GLN A 38 6.97 -2.29 -18.49
CA GLN A 38 5.97 -1.64 -19.33
C GLN A 38 5.38 -0.38 -18.65
N PRO A 39 5.23 0.75 -19.36
CA PRO A 39 4.60 1.94 -18.80
C PRO A 39 3.14 1.70 -18.39
N LEU A 40 2.79 2.01 -17.14
CA LEU A 40 1.45 1.73 -16.59
C LEU A 40 0.55 2.98 -16.42
N ALA A 41 1.12 4.18 -16.48
CA ALA A 41 0.42 5.41 -16.07
C ALA A 41 -0.88 5.67 -16.86
N GLU A 42 -0.80 5.65 -18.19
CA GLU A 42 -1.94 5.89 -19.07
C GLU A 42 -3.03 4.81 -18.97
N PRO A 43 -2.72 3.49 -19.09
CA PRO A 43 -3.76 2.47 -18.95
C PRO A 43 -4.38 2.45 -17.55
N LEU A 44 -3.60 2.71 -16.50
CA LEU A 44 -4.12 2.80 -15.13
C LEU A 44 -5.08 4.00 -14.96
N ALA A 45 -4.70 5.17 -15.45
CA ALA A 45 -5.56 6.36 -15.38
C ALA A 45 -6.90 6.14 -16.11
N ARG A 46 -6.87 5.50 -17.30
CA ARG A 46 -8.09 5.17 -18.04
C ARG A 46 -8.99 4.19 -17.28
N LEU A 47 -8.41 3.14 -16.71
CA LEU A 47 -9.15 2.14 -15.95
C LEU A 47 -9.82 2.73 -14.71
N LEU A 48 -9.07 3.50 -13.91
CA LEU A 48 -9.59 4.14 -12.70
C LEU A 48 -10.60 5.24 -13.06
N GLY A 49 -10.30 6.04 -14.09
CA GLY A 49 -11.17 7.09 -14.60
C GLY A 49 -12.52 6.56 -15.09
N ALA A 50 -12.53 5.45 -15.84
CA ALA A 50 -13.77 4.82 -16.29
C ALA A 50 -14.65 4.34 -15.13
N GLN A 51 -14.07 3.78 -14.07
CA GLN A 51 -14.81 3.39 -12.87
C GLN A 51 -15.31 4.61 -12.08
N ASN A 52 -14.47 5.65 -11.98
CA ASN A 52 -14.81 6.86 -11.26
C ASN A 52 -15.97 7.63 -11.91
N LEU A 53 -15.98 7.75 -13.24
CA LEU A 53 -17.06 8.40 -14.00
C LEU A 53 -18.42 7.73 -13.77
N ASN A 54 -18.43 6.43 -13.48
CA ASN A 54 -19.64 5.67 -13.18
C ASN A 54 -19.97 5.63 -11.67
N ASN A 55 -19.30 6.44 -10.84
CA ASN A 55 -19.39 6.39 -9.37
C ASN A 55 -19.19 4.97 -8.79
N ALA A 56 -18.43 4.13 -9.50
CA ALA A 56 -18.25 2.72 -9.20
C ALA A 56 -16.83 2.39 -8.72
N LEU A 57 -15.94 3.38 -8.60
CA LEU A 57 -14.57 3.18 -8.13
C LEU A 57 -14.56 2.86 -6.63
N PRO A 58 -14.15 1.64 -6.22
CA PRO A 58 -14.13 1.24 -4.82
C PRO A 58 -12.94 1.83 -4.05
N LYS A 59 -12.86 1.50 -2.76
CA LYS A 59 -11.59 1.53 -2.01
C LYS A 59 -10.57 0.70 -2.78
N THR A 60 -9.44 1.32 -3.14
CA THR A 60 -8.43 0.70 -4.00
C THR A 60 -7.04 0.89 -3.42
N ILE A 61 -6.26 -0.19 -3.38
CA ILE A 61 -4.84 -0.17 -3.03
C ILE A 61 -4.02 -0.50 -4.28
N LEU A 62 -3.12 0.40 -4.65
CA LEU A 62 -2.25 0.28 -5.82
C LEU A 62 -0.87 -0.22 -5.38
N TYR A 63 -0.38 -1.27 -6.05
CA TYR A 63 0.97 -1.80 -5.87
C TYR A 63 1.71 -1.83 -7.21
N CYS A 64 3.00 -1.45 -7.20
CA CYS A 64 3.91 -1.59 -8.34
C CYS A 64 5.04 -2.54 -7.99
N LEU A 65 5.44 -3.37 -8.96
CA LEU A 65 6.58 -4.27 -8.82
C LEU A 65 7.90 -3.57 -9.19
N ASN A 66 7.83 -2.60 -10.11
CA ASN A 66 8.97 -1.79 -10.50
C ASN A 66 9.00 -0.50 -9.66
N PRO A 67 10.04 -0.30 -8.83
CA PRO A 67 10.07 0.85 -7.92
C PRO A 67 10.32 2.18 -8.65
N ARG A 68 10.56 2.19 -9.96
CA ARG A 68 10.54 3.43 -10.78
C ARG A 68 9.14 4.05 -10.86
N ASP A 69 8.10 3.26 -10.59
CA ASP A 69 6.70 3.68 -10.71
C ASP A 69 6.13 4.13 -9.35
N ASN A 70 6.95 4.24 -8.29
CA ASN A 70 6.51 4.64 -6.95
C ASN A 70 5.82 6.01 -6.99
N GLU A 71 6.47 7.01 -7.58
CA GLU A 71 5.96 8.37 -7.70
C GLU A 71 4.73 8.42 -8.63
N VAL A 72 4.72 7.58 -9.67
CA VAL A 72 3.57 7.42 -10.58
C VAL A 72 2.34 6.93 -9.79
N LEU A 73 2.47 5.89 -8.97
CA LEU A 73 1.34 5.36 -8.20
C LEU A 73 0.91 6.32 -7.08
N ALA A 74 1.87 6.93 -6.38
CA ALA A 74 1.58 7.88 -5.31
C ALA A 74 0.77 9.07 -5.83
N THR A 75 1.16 9.64 -6.97
CA THR A 75 0.41 10.73 -7.62
C THR A 75 -0.90 10.26 -8.23
N MET A 76 -0.93 9.06 -8.85
CA MET A 76 -2.15 8.49 -9.42
C MET A 76 -3.25 8.28 -8.37
N ALA A 77 -2.90 7.84 -7.17
CA ALA A 77 -3.84 7.70 -6.07
C ALA A 77 -4.52 9.04 -5.71
N GLY A 78 -3.78 10.14 -5.80
CA GLY A 78 -4.29 11.50 -5.54
C GLY A 78 -5.42 11.93 -6.47
N ASN A 79 -5.41 11.47 -7.73
CA ASN A 79 -6.43 11.83 -8.73
C ASN A 79 -7.84 11.32 -8.38
N PHE A 80 -7.95 10.30 -7.54
CA PHE A 80 -9.21 9.56 -7.33
C PHE A 80 -9.60 9.39 -5.86
N GLN A 81 -9.11 10.28 -4.99
CA GLN A 81 -9.60 10.36 -3.62
C GLN A 81 -11.10 10.72 -3.60
N GLY A 82 -11.80 10.35 -2.51
CA GLY A 82 -13.23 10.62 -2.36
C GLY A 82 -13.55 11.26 -1.02
N GLU A 83 -14.69 11.94 -0.93
CA GLU A 83 -15.18 12.52 0.31
C GLU A 83 -15.64 11.45 1.31
N GLY A 84 -15.51 11.74 2.61
CA GLY A 84 -16.04 10.90 3.69
C GLY A 84 -15.25 9.61 3.98
N GLN A 85 -14.19 9.29 3.24
CA GLN A 85 -13.33 8.13 3.50
C GLN A 85 -11.86 8.54 3.54
N ALA A 86 -11.22 8.34 4.70
CA ALA A 86 -9.81 8.63 4.88
C ALA A 86 -8.95 7.72 3.99
N GLY A 87 -8.31 8.31 2.97
CA GLY A 87 -7.41 7.61 2.06
C GLY A 87 -8.11 6.50 1.27
N LYS A 88 -9.23 6.81 0.60
CA LYS A 88 -9.94 5.87 -0.29
C LYS A 88 -8.99 5.14 -1.25
N MET A 89 -8.08 5.90 -1.87
CA MET A 89 -7.00 5.38 -2.71
C MET A 89 -5.72 5.30 -1.90
N GLN A 90 -5.12 4.12 -1.86
CA GLN A 90 -3.88 3.84 -1.13
C GLN A 90 -2.76 3.51 -2.11
N PHE A 91 -1.57 4.02 -1.83
CA PHE A 91 -0.34 3.46 -2.38
C PHE A 91 0.19 2.42 -1.39
N GLY A 92 0.12 1.16 -1.78
CA GLY A 92 0.41 0.02 -0.93
C GLY A 92 1.87 -0.11 -0.53
N SER A 93 2.15 -0.94 0.47
CA SER A 93 3.52 -1.25 0.93
C SER A 93 4.38 -1.78 -0.22
N ALA A 94 5.69 -1.64 -0.08
CA ALA A 94 6.65 -2.15 -1.05
C ALA A 94 6.43 -3.66 -1.28
N TRP A 95 6.21 -4.05 -2.53
CA TRP A 95 5.72 -5.38 -2.88
C TRP A 95 6.82 -6.31 -3.41
N TRP A 96 6.76 -7.58 -2.99
CA TRP A 96 7.59 -8.69 -3.46
C TRP A 96 9.10 -8.39 -3.39
N PHE A 97 9.77 -8.15 -4.52
CA PHE A 97 11.22 -7.84 -4.55
C PHE A 97 11.56 -6.56 -3.76
N ASN A 98 10.57 -5.69 -3.57
CA ASN A 98 10.72 -4.43 -2.85
C ASN A 98 10.40 -4.57 -1.35
N ASP A 99 9.89 -5.73 -0.88
CA ASP A 99 9.63 -5.98 0.55
C ASP A 99 10.92 -6.30 1.32
N GLN A 100 11.78 -5.28 1.40
CA GLN A 100 13.08 -5.25 2.05
C GLN A 100 13.45 -3.79 2.41
N LEU A 101 14.55 -3.58 3.16
CA LEU A 101 14.97 -2.28 3.68
C LEU A 101 14.83 -1.09 2.70
N ASP A 102 15.52 -1.15 1.57
CA ASP A 102 15.57 -0.09 0.57
C ASP A 102 14.21 0.15 -0.08
N GLY A 103 13.53 -0.93 -0.49
CA GLY A 103 12.25 -0.83 -1.17
C GLY A 103 11.16 -0.23 -0.27
N MET A 104 11.10 -0.67 1.00
CA MET A 104 10.18 -0.09 1.98
C MET A 104 10.51 1.36 2.32
N GLN A 105 11.80 1.72 2.47
CA GLN A 105 12.18 3.11 2.71
C GLN A 105 11.81 4.01 1.53
N ARG A 106 12.05 3.58 0.29
CA ARG A 106 11.69 4.34 -0.91
C ARG A 106 10.19 4.49 -1.05
N GLN A 107 9.43 3.40 -0.87
CA GLN A 107 7.96 3.44 -0.95
C GLN A 107 7.37 4.37 0.12
N MET A 108 7.76 4.22 1.39
CA MET A 108 7.26 5.07 2.47
C MET A 108 7.70 6.53 2.32
N THR A 109 8.90 6.79 1.79
CA THR A 109 9.35 8.15 1.49
C THR A 109 8.45 8.79 0.43
N GLN A 110 8.16 8.12 -0.69
CA GLN A 110 7.28 8.69 -1.70
C GLN A 110 5.85 8.87 -1.20
N LEU A 111 5.34 7.93 -0.38
CA LEU A 111 4.03 8.09 0.25
C LEU A 111 3.99 9.28 1.21
N ALA A 112 5.06 9.53 1.99
CA ALA A 112 5.14 10.66 2.91
C ALA A 112 5.25 12.02 2.18
N GLN A 113 5.94 12.06 1.04
CA GLN A 113 6.14 13.28 0.25
C GLN A 113 4.91 13.67 -0.57
N ILE A 114 4.21 12.70 -1.16
CA ILE A 114 3.14 12.93 -2.14
C ILE A 114 1.74 12.71 -1.55
N GLY A 115 1.65 11.83 -0.55
CA GLY A 115 0.38 11.43 0.06
C GLY A 115 0.30 11.78 1.55
N LEU A 116 -0.46 10.96 2.29
CA LEU A 116 -0.63 11.11 3.74
C LEU A 116 -0.18 9.83 4.44
N LEU A 117 1.08 9.79 4.88
CA LEU A 117 1.64 8.63 5.58
C LEU A 117 0.80 8.23 6.81
N SER A 118 0.22 9.20 7.52
CA SER A 118 -0.65 8.94 8.69
C SER A 118 -1.91 8.14 8.39
N ARG A 119 -2.33 8.08 7.11
CA ARG A 119 -3.49 7.31 6.62
C ARG A 119 -3.09 6.02 5.90
N PHE A 120 -1.80 5.68 5.90
CA PHE A 120 -1.32 4.47 5.26
C PHE A 120 -1.90 3.22 5.93
N VAL A 121 -2.46 2.31 5.14
CA VAL A 121 -3.01 1.03 5.63
C VAL A 121 -1.95 0.05 6.14
N GLY A 122 -0.67 0.30 5.83
CA GLY A 122 0.45 -0.43 6.43
C GLY A 122 0.82 -1.73 5.71
N MET A 123 1.30 -2.69 6.49
CA MET A 123 2.03 -3.87 6.01
C MET A 123 1.12 -5.08 5.81
N LEU A 124 1.46 -5.92 4.83
CA LEU A 124 0.96 -7.28 4.67
C LEU A 124 2.13 -8.23 4.36
N THR A 125 2.00 -9.52 4.67
CA THR A 125 3.13 -10.46 4.47
C THR A 125 3.30 -10.93 3.03
N ASP A 126 2.21 -10.97 2.26
CA ASP A 126 2.12 -11.56 0.92
C ASP A 126 2.88 -12.90 0.81
N SER A 127 2.68 -13.77 1.80
CA SER A 127 3.47 -14.98 1.96
C SER A 127 2.62 -16.20 2.19
N ARG A 128 3.10 -17.32 1.65
CA ARG A 128 2.58 -18.67 1.92
C ARG A 128 3.19 -19.33 3.16
N SER A 129 4.12 -18.66 3.85
CA SER A 129 4.81 -19.20 5.02
C SER A 129 4.16 -18.68 6.31
N PHE A 130 3.80 -19.57 7.23
CA PHE A 130 3.32 -19.19 8.57
C PHE A 130 4.36 -18.43 9.40
N LEU A 131 5.65 -18.53 9.06
CA LEU A 131 6.72 -17.82 9.76
C LEU A 131 6.91 -16.38 9.25
N SER A 132 6.12 -15.94 8.27
CA SER A 132 6.30 -14.62 7.64
C SER A 132 5.88 -13.45 8.50
N TYR A 133 5.25 -13.65 9.66
CA TYR A 133 4.79 -12.55 10.51
C TYR A 133 5.93 -11.67 11.03
N THR A 134 7.17 -12.17 11.04
CA THR A 134 8.38 -11.36 11.32
C THR A 134 8.59 -10.24 10.29
N ARG A 135 7.99 -10.33 9.08
CA ARG A 135 7.96 -9.21 8.12
C ARG A 135 7.24 -7.98 8.68
N HIS A 136 6.21 -8.17 9.51
CA HIS A 136 5.57 -7.04 10.20
C HIS A 136 6.50 -6.42 11.23
N GLU A 137 7.26 -7.21 11.99
CA GLU A 137 8.25 -6.66 12.92
C GLU A 137 9.31 -5.84 12.16
N TYR A 138 9.81 -6.40 11.05
CA TYR A 138 10.79 -5.73 10.20
C TYR A 138 10.25 -4.39 9.70
N PHE A 139 9.06 -4.36 9.09
CA PHE A 139 8.37 -3.13 8.68
C PHE A 139 8.22 -2.11 9.83
N ARG A 140 7.75 -2.55 11.00
CA ARG A 140 7.53 -1.69 12.18
C ARG A 140 8.81 -1.01 12.65
N ARG A 141 9.92 -1.76 12.67
CA ARG A 141 11.24 -1.21 13.03
C ARG A 141 11.68 -0.14 12.04
N LEU A 142 11.47 -0.35 10.74
CA LEU A 142 11.82 0.61 9.70
C LEU A 142 10.96 1.87 9.78
N LEU A 143 9.65 1.73 9.97
CA LEU A 143 8.74 2.86 10.17
C LEU A 143 9.16 3.72 11.37
N CYS A 144 9.35 3.10 12.53
CA CYS A 144 9.78 3.81 13.74
C CYS A 144 11.17 4.46 13.56
N GLN A 145 12.11 3.79 12.87
CA GLN A 145 13.42 4.36 12.58
C GLN A 145 13.33 5.57 11.63
N MET A 146 12.46 5.54 10.62
CA MET A 146 12.24 6.69 9.74
C MET A 146 11.66 7.88 10.50
N ILE A 147 10.60 7.66 11.29
CA ILE A 147 9.98 8.71 12.10
C ILE A 147 10.96 9.28 13.14
N GLY A 148 11.69 8.41 13.83
CA GLY A 148 12.70 8.82 14.81
C GLY A 148 13.79 9.71 14.21
N ARG A 149 14.27 9.37 13.01
CA ARG A 149 15.24 10.22 12.28
C ARG A 149 14.67 11.60 11.95
N TRP A 150 13.42 11.68 11.48
CA TRP A 150 12.78 12.97 11.22
C TRP A 150 12.67 13.84 12.48
N VAL A 151 12.39 13.22 13.63
CA VAL A 151 12.37 13.94 14.92
C VAL A 151 13.76 14.44 15.31
N GLU A 152 14.78 13.58 15.24
CA GLU A 152 16.17 13.94 15.56
C GLU A 152 16.71 15.07 14.66
N GLN A 153 16.27 15.10 13.40
CA GLN A 153 16.65 16.13 12.43
C GLN A 153 15.82 17.42 12.53
N GLY A 154 14.78 17.46 13.37
CA GLY A 154 13.87 18.59 13.48
C GLY A 154 12.89 18.74 12.31
N GLU A 155 12.72 17.69 11.49
CA GLU A 155 11.78 17.61 10.38
C GLU A 155 10.36 17.24 10.84
N ALA A 156 10.25 16.58 12.01
CA ALA A 156 8.99 16.25 12.67
C ALA A 156 9.02 16.70 14.14
N PRO A 157 7.87 17.05 14.74
CA PRO A 157 7.81 17.42 16.15
C PRO A 157 8.11 16.23 17.05
N ALA A 158 8.85 16.46 18.13
CA ALA A 158 9.08 15.47 19.20
C ALA A 158 7.84 15.30 20.10
N ASP A 159 6.69 14.99 19.50
CA ASP A 159 5.42 14.73 20.19
C ASP A 159 5.09 13.23 20.14
N GLU A 160 5.36 12.55 21.25
CA GLU A 160 5.16 11.12 21.38
C GLU A 160 3.68 10.71 21.28
N ALA A 161 2.75 11.55 21.72
CA ALA A 161 1.32 11.24 21.63
C ALA A 161 0.87 11.25 20.16
N LEU A 162 1.26 12.30 19.42
CA LEU A 162 0.95 12.42 17.99
C LEU A 162 1.59 11.30 17.17
N LEU A 163 2.90 11.10 17.32
CA LEU A 163 3.66 10.13 16.52
C LEU A 163 3.36 8.69 16.95
N GLY A 164 3.17 8.44 18.24
CA GLY A 164 2.76 7.14 18.77
C GLY A 164 1.39 6.72 18.23
N GLN A 165 0.43 7.65 18.17
CA GLN A 165 -0.87 7.38 17.55
C GLN A 165 -0.73 7.09 16.05
N MET A 166 0.12 7.83 15.33
CA MET A 166 0.38 7.57 13.92
C MET A 166 0.96 6.16 13.70
N VAL A 167 1.95 5.77 14.51
CA VAL A 167 2.55 4.42 14.45
C VAL A 167 1.50 3.35 14.71
N GLN A 168 0.68 3.47 15.76
CA GLN A 168 -0.40 2.51 16.05
C GLN A 168 -1.40 2.40 14.89
N ASN A 169 -1.72 3.54 14.28
CA ASN A 169 -2.63 3.59 13.14
C ASN A 169 -2.08 2.84 11.93
N ILE A 170 -0.85 3.13 11.52
CA ILE A 170 -0.19 2.45 10.39
C ILE A 170 0.03 0.96 10.69
N CYS A 171 0.32 0.60 11.94
CA CYS A 171 0.58 -0.79 12.32
C CYS A 171 -0.68 -1.66 12.38
N PHE A 172 -1.86 -1.07 12.53
CA PHE A 172 -3.11 -1.83 12.71
C PHE A 172 -4.40 -1.05 12.41
N ASN A 173 -4.66 0.08 13.10
CA ASN A 173 -5.99 0.69 13.09
C ASN A 173 -6.46 1.12 11.70
N ASN A 174 -5.55 1.67 10.88
CA ASN A 174 -5.88 2.09 9.52
C ASN A 174 -6.35 0.91 8.67
N ALA A 175 -5.66 -0.24 8.74
CA ALA A 175 -6.09 -1.44 8.03
C ALA A 175 -7.45 -1.92 8.53
N ARG A 176 -7.63 -2.06 9.86
CA ARG A 176 -8.91 -2.46 10.46
C ARG A 176 -10.07 -1.60 9.94
N ASP A 177 -9.91 -0.28 10.01
CA ASP A 177 -10.95 0.68 9.63
C ASP A 177 -11.16 0.71 8.11
N TYR A 178 -10.09 0.64 7.33
CA TYR A 178 -10.14 0.62 5.87
C TYR A 178 -10.84 -0.65 5.35
N PHE A 179 -10.60 -1.80 5.97
CA PHE A 179 -11.25 -3.07 5.60
C PHE A 179 -12.59 -3.31 6.30
N GLY A 180 -12.96 -2.48 7.28
CA GLY A 180 -14.19 -2.66 8.07
C GLY A 180 -14.19 -3.93 8.91
N ILE A 181 -13.02 -4.30 9.47
CA ILE A 181 -12.86 -5.53 10.26
C ILE A 181 -13.43 -5.30 11.66
N GLU A 182 -14.48 -6.03 12.00
CA GLU A 182 -14.99 -6.09 13.37
C GLU A 182 -14.12 -7.01 14.21
N LEU A 183 -13.58 -6.49 15.31
CA LEU A 183 -12.87 -7.30 16.29
C LEU A 183 -13.89 -7.82 17.29
N GLY A 184 -14.02 -9.14 17.39
CA GLY A 184 -14.88 -9.76 18.41
C GLY A 184 -14.48 -9.27 19.81
N ALA A 185 -15.49 -8.96 20.63
CA ALA A 185 -15.33 -8.62 22.04
C ALA A 185 -14.95 -9.83 22.88
#